data_AF-A0AAT9ITH8-F1
#
_entry.id   AF-A0AAT9ITH8-F1
#
_cell.length_a   1.000
_cell.length_b   1.000
_cell.length_c   1.000
_cell.angle_alpha   90.00
_cell.angle_beta   90.00
_cell.angle_gamma   90.00
#
_symmetry.space_group_name_H-M   'P 1'
#
loop_
_entity.id
_entity.type
_entity.pdbx_description
1 polymer ?
#
loop_
_entity_poly.entity_id
_entity_poly.type
_entity_poly.pdbx_seq_one_letter_code
_entity_poly.pdbx_strand_id
1 'polypeptide(L)'
;MTSRETPTLTQADPLWDAFKADYFRPGAPTFAACYARLEAMAESNGMVAPSKETLRRRLQLHLEMRMGAERSQAMPDLARLAEYQQRDLELDGIEVKYPKPGSLLTGRHNLHTQQGKNRFKKETDQLVLVEMTPEEKALRALYKKLNYFPTPPWATRALITTLPDDLFADVVGEVFALDPCAGRCHMVDVVREFGFNVTASDIHDHGMGYAVQDFLTAEYPADADVLPFDAVFMNPPFSLDEDRPGEPTIADKFIAKALTLANDVFVFGRLAFLTPAIRYELMRDHLEAMYVFCERVPIALGRISKKSGATDYAWYHFKRDADPLSHPATILIPPGTRDRLTRHGDDRS
;
A
#
# COMPACT_ATOMS: atom_id res chain seq x y z
N MET A 1 -36.26 4.10 -20.18
CA MET A 1 -36.20 5.56 -19.97
C MET A 1 -36.56 5.86 -18.51
N THR A 2 -35.54 6.08 -17.69
CA THR A 2 -35.52 6.97 -16.52
C THR A 2 -34.06 7.11 -16.17
N SER A 3 -33.40 8.15 -16.69
CA SER A 3 -32.05 8.51 -16.29
C SER A 3 -32.08 8.88 -14.81
N ARG A 4 -31.25 8.21 -14.00
CA ARG A 4 -30.91 8.73 -12.67
C ARG A 4 -29.80 9.75 -12.89
N GLU A 5 -30.20 11.00 -13.07
CA GLU A 5 -29.26 12.12 -12.99
C GLU A 5 -28.75 12.22 -11.56
N THR A 6 -27.43 12.08 -11.39
CA THR A 6 -26.75 12.33 -10.13
C THR A 6 -26.75 13.84 -9.90
N PRO A 7 -27.26 14.36 -8.76
CA PRO A 7 -27.35 15.80 -8.57
C PRO A 7 -25.95 16.40 -8.43
N THR A 8 -25.60 17.29 -9.36
CA THR A 8 -24.41 18.14 -9.29
C THR A 8 -24.52 19.05 -8.06
N LEU A 9 -23.40 19.24 -7.33
CA LEU A 9 -23.29 19.96 -6.04
C LEU A 9 -23.70 21.46 -6.06
N THR A 10 -24.36 21.95 -7.11
CA THR A 10 -24.72 23.35 -7.33
C THR A 10 -26.23 23.65 -7.28
N GLN A 11 -27.09 22.64 -7.10
CA GLN A 11 -28.53 22.88 -6.88
C GLN A 11 -28.85 23.15 -5.41
N ALA A 12 -29.75 24.11 -5.17
CA ALA A 12 -30.34 24.34 -3.86
C ALA A 12 -31.03 23.06 -3.38
N ASP A 13 -30.62 22.56 -2.22
CA ASP A 13 -31.14 21.34 -1.63
C ASP A 13 -31.77 21.67 -0.27
N PRO A 14 -33.10 21.89 -0.23
CA PRO A 14 -33.80 22.31 0.98
C PRO A 14 -33.66 21.32 2.14
N LEU A 15 -33.52 20.01 1.85
CA LEU A 15 -33.34 18.98 2.86
C LEU A 15 -31.91 19.06 3.45
N TRP A 16 -30.91 19.28 2.60
CA TRP A 16 -29.54 19.49 3.05
C TRP A 16 -29.39 20.76 3.89
N ASP A 17 -30.03 21.85 3.49
CA ASP A 17 -29.96 23.12 4.22
C ASP A 17 -30.68 23.03 5.58
N ALA A 18 -31.85 22.39 5.64
CA ALA A 18 -32.55 22.12 6.89
C ALA A 18 -31.74 21.22 7.83
N PHE A 19 -31.13 20.15 7.29
CA PHE A 19 -30.29 19.26 8.08
C PHE A 19 -29.07 19.98 8.66
N LYS A 20 -28.35 20.76 7.86
CA LYS A 20 -27.20 21.55 8.34
C LYS A 20 -27.62 22.52 9.45
N ALA A 21 -28.70 23.26 9.25
CA ALA A 21 -29.19 24.23 10.22
C ALA A 21 -29.52 23.57 11.56
N ASP A 22 -30.07 22.37 11.54
CA ASP A 22 -30.39 21.60 12.73
C ASP A 22 -29.15 20.96 13.38
N TYR A 23 -28.27 20.36 12.58
CA TYR A 23 -27.06 19.69 13.07
C TYR A 23 -26.05 20.66 13.70
N PHE A 24 -25.89 21.86 13.14
CA PHE A 24 -24.98 22.88 13.64
C PHE A 24 -25.61 23.86 14.64
N ARG A 25 -26.85 23.63 15.09
CA ARG A 25 -27.51 24.51 16.07
C ARG A 25 -26.78 24.46 17.43
N PRO A 26 -26.86 25.52 18.26
CA PRO A 26 -26.15 25.57 19.54
C PRO A 26 -26.41 24.41 20.50
N GLY A 27 -27.61 23.81 20.42
CA GLY A 27 -28.00 22.64 21.21
C GLY A 27 -27.34 21.32 20.80
N ALA A 28 -26.49 21.31 19.77
CA ALA A 28 -25.62 20.20 19.38
C ALA A 28 -26.33 18.82 19.33
N PRO A 29 -27.47 18.68 18.64
CA PRO A 29 -28.19 17.41 18.55
C PRO A 29 -27.38 16.34 17.82
N THR A 30 -27.64 15.07 18.12
CA THR A 30 -26.97 13.94 17.46
C THR A 30 -27.37 13.81 15.99
N PHE A 31 -26.52 13.19 15.17
CA PHE A 31 -26.82 12.92 13.76
C PHE A 31 -28.15 12.17 13.61
N ALA A 32 -28.35 11.13 14.42
CA ALA A 32 -29.58 10.33 14.41
C ALA A 32 -30.84 11.17 14.72
N ALA A 33 -30.75 12.10 15.68
CA ALA A 33 -31.87 12.97 16.03
C ALA A 33 -32.17 13.99 14.93
N CYS A 34 -31.14 14.53 14.27
CA CYS A 34 -31.31 15.42 13.11
C CYS A 34 -31.88 14.68 11.91
N TYR A 35 -31.41 13.45 11.66
CA TYR A 35 -31.90 12.62 10.57
C TYR A 35 -33.36 12.24 10.76
N ALA A 36 -33.77 11.83 11.97
CA ALA A 36 -35.17 11.54 12.27
C ALA A 36 -36.09 12.75 12.05
N ARG A 37 -35.63 13.97 12.41
CA ARG A 37 -36.37 15.21 12.12
C ARG A 37 -36.40 15.54 10.62
N LEU A 38 -35.31 15.26 9.90
CA LEU A 38 -35.24 15.42 8.46
C LEU A 38 -36.22 14.49 7.74
N GLU A 39 -36.33 13.23 8.17
CA GLU A 39 -37.29 12.27 7.63
C GLU A 39 -38.74 12.74 7.83
N ALA A 40 -39.09 13.18 9.04
CA ALA A 40 -40.41 13.72 9.32
C ALA A 40 -40.73 14.99 8.51
N MET A 41 -39.72 15.86 8.33
CA MET A 41 -39.85 17.06 7.51
C MET A 41 -40.04 16.71 6.02
N ALA A 42 -39.28 15.74 5.50
CA ALA A 42 -39.40 15.29 4.13
C ALA A 42 -40.79 14.71 3.86
N GLU A 43 -41.29 13.85 4.76
CA GLU A 43 -42.64 13.27 4.68
C GLU A 43 -43.73 14.35 4.67
N SER A 44 -43.65 15.33 5.59
CA SER A 44 -44.64 16.43 5.69
C SER A 44 -44.68 17.34 4.46
N ASN A 45 -43.60 17.41 3.69
CA ASN A 45 -43.48 18.22 2.47
C ASN A 45 -43.57 17.40 1.17
N GLY A 46 -43.90 16.10 1.25
CA GLY A 46 -43.98 15.22 0.08
C GLY A 46 -42.64 14.99 -0.62
N MET A 47 -41.52 15.12 0.11
CA MET A 47 -40.16 14.93 -0.37
C MET A 47 -39.60 13.59 0.10
N VAL A 48 -38.61 13.05 -0.61
CA VAL A 48 -37.90 11.82 -0.21
C VAL A 48 -36.59 12.20 0.48
N ALA A 49 -36.43 11.77 1.74
CA ALA A 49 -35.18 11.97 2.46
C ALA A 49 -34.03 11.15 1.81
N PRO A 50 -32.82 11.73 1.68
CA PRO A 50 -31.65 10.97 1.25
C PRO A 50 -31.28 9.92 2.28
N SER A 51 -30.59 8.84 1.86
CA SER A 51 -30.15 7.80 2.79
C SER A 51 -29.21 8.36 3.88
N LYS A 52 -29.21 7.72 5.06
CA LYS A 52 -28.29 8.06 6.17
C LYS A 52 -26.84 8.14 5.70
N GLU A 53 -26.41 7.19 4.87
CA GLU A 53 -25.03 7.09 4.39
C GLU A 53 -24.68 8.18 3.38
N THR A 54 -25.61 8.51 2.48
CA THR A 54 -25.48 9.66 1.57
C THR A 54 -25.33 10.97 2.36
N LEU A 55 -26.14 11.15 3.41
CA LEU A 55 -26.11 12.36 4.22
C LEU A 55 -24.86 12.44 5.10
N ARG A 56 -24.37 11.32 5.64
CA ARG A 56 -23.08 11.22 6.35
C ARG A 56 -21.91 11.61 5.45
N ARG A 57 -21.86 11.06 4.24
CA ARG A 57 -20.83 11.41 3.25
C ARG A 57 -20.85 12.89 2.91
N ARG A 58 -22.04 13.47 2.71
CA ARG A 58 -22.21 14.89 2.39
C ARG A 58 -21.83 15.81 3.56
N LEU A 59 -22.12 15.40 4.79
CA LEU A 59 -21.69 16.09 6.01
C LEU A 59 -20.19 16.05 6.16
N GLN A 60 -19.56 14.89 5.99
CA GLN A 60 -18.10 14.75 6.07
C GLN A 60 -17.40 15.68 5.08
N LEU A 61 -17.84 15.71 3.81
CA LEU A 61 -17.32 16.64 2.81
C LEU A 61 -17.52 18.11 3.19
N HIS A 62 -18.69 18.47 3.74
CA HIS A 62 -18.94 19.85 4.18
C HIS A 62 -18.05 20.26 5.35
N LEU A 63 -17.79 19.35 6.29
CA LEU A 63 -16.85 19.56 7.39
C LEU A 63 -15.42 19.74 6.86
N GLU A 64 -14.97 18.86 5.97
CA GLU A 64 -13.63 18.95 5.34
C GLU A 64 -13.44 20.26 4.56
N MET A 65 -14.47 20.69 3.81
CA MET A 65 -14.45 21.98 3.12
C MET A 65 -14.38 23.16 4.09
N ARG A 66 -15.12 23.11 5.21
CA ARG A 66 -15.04 24.16 6.26
C ARG A 66 -13.68 24.16 6.95
N MET A 67 -13.13 23.00 7.29
CA MET A 67 -11.79 22.87 7.86
C MET A 67 -10.69 23.39 6.91
N GLY A 68 -10.88 23.19 5.60
CA GLY A 68 -10.01 23.73 4.56
C GLY A 68 -10.10 25.26 4.45
N ALA A 69 -11.30 25.83 4.59
CA ALA A 69 -11.52 27.28 4.54
C ALA A 69 -11.10 28.00 5.84
N GLU A 70 -11.34 27.40 7.01
CA GLU A 70 -11.00 27.96 8.34
C GLU A 70 -9.51 27.92 8.66
N ARG A 71 -8.70 27.10 7.98
CA ARG A 71 -7.24 27.21 8.06
C ARG A 71 -6.68 28.56 7.58
N SER A 72 -7.51 29.39 6.92
CA SER A 72 -7.13 30.73 6.46
C SER A 72 -7.53 31.89 7.41
N GLN A 73 -8.38 31.67 8.43
CA GLN A 73 -8.75 32.70 9.43
C GLN A 73 -8.99 32.08 10.81
N ALA A 74 -8.47 32.73 11.86
CA ALA A 74 -8.31 32.21 13.23
C ALA A 74 -9.55 31.52 13.86
N MET A 75 -9.26 30.42 14.59
CA MET A 75 -10.17 29.42 15.15
C MET A 75 -11.07 29.91 16.30
N PRO A 76 -12.37 29.59 16.22
CA PRO A 76 -13.06 28.91 17.34
C PRO A 76 -13.85 27.64 16.97
N ASP A 77 -14.09 27.32 15.69
CA ASP A 77 -15.09 26.30 15.29
C ASP A 77 -14.52 24.86 15.13
N LEU A 78 -13.22 24.70 14.90
CA LEU A 78 -12.56 23.38 14.71
C LEU A 78 -12.66 22.44 15.92
N ALA A 79 -12.58 22.97 17.15
CA ALA A 79 -12.71 22.16 18.36
C ALA A 79 -14.13 21.58 18.49
N ARG A 80 -15.14 22.35 18.07
CA ARG A 80 -16.55 21.94 18.10
C ARG A 80 -16.81 20.83 17.09
N LEU A 81 -16.19 20.89 15.90
CA LEU A 81 -16.31 19.87 14.87
C LEU A 81 -15.67 18.54 15.27
N ALA A 82 -14.52 18.58 15.96
CA ALA A 82 -13.89 17.38 16.51
C ALA A 82 -14.75 16.73 17.61
N GLU A 83 -15.39 17.54 18.46
CA GLU A 83 -16.32 17.05 19.49
C GLU A 83 -17.56 16.34 18.89
N TYR A 84 -18.08 16.82 17.75
CA TYR A 84 -19.18 16.16 17.04
C TYR A 84 -18.79 14.80 16.47
N GLN A 85 -17.59 14.68 15.88
CA GLN A 85 -17.08 13.41 15.34
C GLN A 85 -16.80 12.38 16.45
N GLN A 86 -16.25 12.82 17.58
CA GLN A 86 -15.87 11.92 18.67
C GLN A 86 -17.09 11.35 19.40
N ARG A 87 -18.19 12.10 19.52
CA ARG A 87 -19.45 11.65 20.15
C ARG A 87 -20.27 10.68 19.31
N ASP A 88 -20.23 10.78 17.98
CA ASP A 88 -20.95 9.85 17.09
C ASP A 88 -20.33 8.42 17.16
N LEU A 89 -19.02 8.34 17.45
CA LEU A 89 -18.31 7.07 17.64
C LEU A 89 -18.67 6.36 18.97
N GLU A 90 -19.05 7.12 20.00
CA GLU A 90 -19.38 6.57 21.33
C GLU A 90 -20.82 6.04 21.44
N LEU A 91 -21.74 6.49 20.58
CA LEU A 91 -23.17 6.14 20.65
C LEU A 91 -23.58 4.92 19.80
N ASP A 92 -22.77 4.50 18.83
CA ASP A 92 -23.07 3.35 17.95
C ASP A 92 -22.78 1.98 18.60
N GLY A 93 -22.53 1.91 19.91
CA GLY A 93 -22.44 0.65 20.67
C GLY A 93 -21.29 -0.28 20.26
N ILE A 94 -20.37 0.21 19.42
CA ILE A 94 -19.15 -0.50 19.07
C ILE A 94 -18.17 -0.32 20.24
N GLU A 95 -18.19 -1.28 21.16
CA GLU A 95 -17.18 -1.39 22.20
C GLU A 95 -15.82 -1.70 21.54
N VAL A 96 -15.08 -0.64 21.15
CA VAL A 96 -13.71 -0.78 20.67
C VAL A 96 -12.85 -1.21 21.86
N LYS A 97 -12.65 -2.52 22.01
CA LYS A 97 -11.69 -3.08 22.98
C LYS A 97 -10.28 -2.76 22.54
N TYR A 98 -9.78 -1.60 22.93
CA TYR A 98 -8.35 -1.34 22.95
C TYR A 98 -7.70 -2.32 23.93
N PRO A 99 -6.57 -2.96 23.57
CA PRO A 99 -5.79 -3.69 24.57
C PRO A 99 -5.42 -2.73 25.70
N LYS A 100 -5.60 -3.20 26.95
CA LYS A 100 -5.30 -2.41 28.16
C LYS A 100 -3.90 -1.79 28.04
N PRO A 101 -3.73 -0.48 28.34
CA PRO A 101 -2.42 0.17 28.32
C PRO A 101 -1.55 -0.46 29.42
N GLY A 102 -0.77 -1.47 29.03
CA GLY A 102 0.02 -2.28 29.96
C GLY A 102 0.76 -3.46 29.33
N SER A 103 0.43 -3.90 28.10
CA SER A 103 1.25 -4.89 27.36
C SER A 103 2.03 -4.34 26.16
N LEU A 104 1.91 -3.04 25.89
CA LEU A 104 2.80 -2.36 24.95
C LEU A 104 4.15 -2.20 25.64
N LEU A 105 5.11 -3.03 25.23
CA LEU A 105 6.53 -2.83 25.50
C LEU A 105 6.84 -1.34 25.40
N THR A 106 7.31 -0.74 26.49
CA THR A 106 7.80 0.64 26.53
C THR A 106 9.01 0.75 25.62
N GLY A 107 8.77 0.98 24.33
CA GLY A 107 9.80 1.30 23.36
C GLY A 107 10.36 2.67 23.72
N ARG A 108 11.51 2.69 24.40
CA ARG A 108 12.32 3.91 24.51
C ARG A 108 12.56 4.41 23.09
N HIS A 109 11.98 5.55 22.74
CA HIS A 109 12.35 6.31 21.55
C HIS A 109 13.80 6.77 21.70
N ASN A 110 14.74 5.94 21.25
CA ASN A 110 16.11 6.39 21.03
C ASN A 110 16.14 7.10 19.67
N LEU A 111 16.31 8.43 19.71
CA LEU A 111 16.75 9.24 18.57
C LEU A 111 17.89 8.50 17.85
N HIS A 112 17.62 8.02 16.63
CA HIS A 112 18.60 7.34 15.80
C HIS A 112 19.50 8.41 15.17
N THR A 113 20.64 8.70 15.78
CA THR A 113 21.76 9.28 15.05
C THR A 113 22.30 8.19 14.11
N GLN A 114 22.31 8.44 12.80
CA GLN A 114 22.89 7.53 11.81
C GLN A 114 24.42 7.56 11.87
N GLN A 115 25.01 7.05 12.95
CA GLN A 115 26.43 6.69 12.99
C GLN A 115 26.55 5.17 13.14
N GLY A 116 27.51 4.59 12.41
CA GLY A 116 27.58 3.18 11.99
C GLY A 116 27.21 2.16 13.07
N LYS A 117 26.32 1.23 12.71
CA LYS A 117 25.96 0.07 13.54
C LYS A 117 27.12 -0.92 13.56
N ASN A 118 28.11 -0.67 14.40
CA ASN A 118 29.13 -1.63 14.76
C ASN A 118 28.47 -2.90 15.32
N ARG A 119 28.90 -4.07 14.85
CA ARG A 119 28.37 -5.38 15.28
C ARG A 119 29.16 -5.79 16.53
N PHE A 120 28.49 -6.01 17.65
CA PHE A 120 29.14 -6.46 18.89
C PHE A 120 28.71 -7.90 19.20
N LYS A 121 29.64 -8.73 19.68
CA LYS A 121 29.37 -10.06 20.23
C LYS A 121 29.66 -10.02 21.73
N LYS A 122 28.77 -10.63 22.52
CA LYS A 122 29.03 -10.82 23.95
C LYS A 122 29.98 -12.01 24.12
N GLU A 123 31.20 -11.75 24.55
CA GLU A 123 32.17 -12.78 24.96
C GLU A 123 32.53 -12.52 26.41
N THR A 124 32.15 -13.45 27.30
CA THR A 124 32.12 -13.17 28.75
C THR A 124 31.32 -11.87 29.02
N ASP A 125 31.41 -11.22 30.18
CA ASP A 125 30.65 -9.98 30.44
C ASP A 125 31.15 -8.74 29.67
N GLN A 126 31.81 -8.94 28.53
CA GLN A 126 32.32 -7.90 27.66
C GLN A 126 31.67 -7.93 26.27
N LEU A 127 31.47 -6.75 25.69
CA LEU A 127 31.04 -6.56 24.31
C LEU A 127 32.28 -6.37 23.43
N VAL A 128 32.54 -7.32 22.54
CA VAL A 128 33.66 -7.27 21.60
C VAL A 128 33.15 -6.80 20.24
N LEU A 129 33.85 -5.85 19.62
CA LEU A 129 33.59 -5.44 18.24
C LEU A 129 33.89 -6.60 17.29
N VAL A 130 32.89 -7.03 16.54
CA VAL A 130 33.05 -8.00 15.46
C VAL A 130 33.31 -7.21 14.19
N GLU A 131 34.57 -7.16 13.79
CA GLU A 131 34.92 -6.62 12.47
C GLU A 131 34.43 -7.56 11.37
N MET A 132 33.89 -6.98 10.31
CA MET A 132 33.59 -7.73 9.10
C MET A 132 34.89 -8.10 8.39
N THR A 133 34.98 -9.34 7.97
CA THR A 133 36.05 -9.83 7.08
C THR A 133 36.05 -9.02 5.77
N PRO A 134 37.20 -8.94 5.06
CA PRO A 134 37.26 -8.33 3.72
C PRO A 134 36.21 -8.89 2.76
N GLU A 135 35.96 -10.20 2.82
CA GLU A 135 34.98 -10.92 1.99
C GLU A 135 33.55 -10.47 2.32
N GLU A 136 33.19 -10.40 3.60
CA GLU A 136 31.88 -9.89 4.02
C GLU A 136 31.67 -8.42 3.65
N LYS A 137 32.73 -7.60 3.72
CA LYS A 137 32.69 -6.20 3.29
C LYS A 137 32.46 -6.09 1.78
N ALA A 138 33.16 -6.88 0.99
CA ALA A 138 33.01 -6.94 -0.47
C ALA A 138 31.60 -7.41 -0.86
N LEU A 139 31.10 -8.47 -0.24
CA LEU A 139 29.74 -8.98 -0.49
C LEU A 139 28.66 -7.95 -0.12
N ARG A 140 28.83 -7.27 1.02
CA ARG A 140 27.92 -6.18 1.42
C ARG A 140 27.96 -5.01 0.44
N ALA A 141 29.13 -4.66 -0.08
CA ALA A 141 29.27 -3.61 -1.10
C ALA A 141 28.58 -4.01 -2.41
N LEU A 142 28.75 -5.27 -2.84
CA LEU A 142 28.04 -5.82 -4.00
C LEU A 142 26.53 -5.74 -3.82
N TYR A 143 25.98 -6.20 -2.70
CA TYR A 143 24.54 -6.12 -2.44
C TYR A 143 24.00 -4.69 -2.40
N LYS A 144 24.79 -3.71 -1.93
CA LYS A 144 24.39 -2.30 -2.03
C LYS A 144 24.32 -1.85 -3.48
N LYS A 145 25.34 -2.19 -4.29
CA LYS A 145 25.38 -1.86 -5.71
C LYS A 145 24.20 -2.46 -6.47
N LEU A 146 23.84 -3.71 -6.15
CA LEU A 146 22.69 -4.40 -6.74
C LEU A 146 21.34 -3.96 -6.16
N ASN A 147 21.32 -3.13 -5.11
CA ASN A 147 20.11 -2.84 -4.32
C ASN A 147 19.37 -4.13 -3.87
N TYR A 148 20.13 -5.17 -3.47
CA TYR A 148 19.57 -6.49 -3.19
C TYR A 148 18.92 -6.54 -1.80
N PHE A 149 17.59 -6.44 -1.77
CA PHE A 149 16.74 -6.48 -0.59
C PHE A 149 15.66 -7.56 -0.74
N PRO A 150 15.95 -8.84 -0.47
CA PRO A 150 15.01 -9.92 -0.76
C PRO A 150 13.68 -9.76 0.00
N THR A 151 12.58 -9.98 -0.72
CA THR A 151 11.23 -9.98 -0.15
C THR A 151 11.02 -11.24 0.69
N PRO A 152 10.61 -11.12 1.97
CA PRO A 152 10.25 -12.28 2.77
C PRO A 152 9.12 -13.09 2.12
N PRO A 153 9.23 -14.43 2.01
CA PRO A 153 8.20 -15.27 1.37
C PRO A 153 6.78 -15.02 1.87
N TRP A 154 6.60 -14.85 3.19
CA TRP A 154 5.29 -14.56 3.79
C TRP A 154 4.65 -13.26 3.26
N ALA A 155 5.46 -12.26 2.88
CA ALA A 155 4.96 -10.99 2.34
C ALA A 155 4.46 -11.15 0.90
N THR A 156 5.07 -12.05 0.12
CA THR A 156 4.55 -12.45 -1.20
C THR A 156 3.28 -13.28 -1.05
N ARG A 157 3.24 -14.25 -0.12
CA ARG A 157 2.01 -15.01 0.17
C ARG A 157 0.87 -14.08 0.55
N ALA A 158 1.15 -13.06 1.38
CA ALA A 158 0.15 -12.08 1.81
C ALA A 158 -0.49 -11.33 0.63
N LEU A 159 0.29 -10.97 -0.40
CA LEU A 159 -0.27 -10.41 -1.63
C LEU A 159 -1.21 -11.43 -2.28
N ILE A 160 -0.69 -12.61 -2.63
CA ILE A 160 -1.41 -13.58 -3.47
C ILE A 160 -2.71 -14.04 -2.79
N THR A 161 -2.70 -14.26 -1.47
CA THR A 161 -3.93 -14.64 -0.73
C THR A 161 -4.95 -13.51 -0.57
N THR A 162 -4.60 -12.28 -0.94
CA THR A 162 -5.47 -11.10 -0.88
C THR A 162 -5.95 -10.68 -2.27
N LEU A 163 -5.35 -11.21 -3.35
CA LEU A 163 -5.80 -10.93 -4.70
C LEU A 163 -7.23 -11.45 -4.92
N PRO A 164 -8.04 -10.79 -5.76
CA PRO A 164 -9.34 -11.31 -6.16
C PRO A 164 -9.21 -12.69 -6.82
N ASP A 165 -10.10 -13.62 -6.45
CA ASP A 165 -10.10 -14.99 -7.01
C ASP A 165 -10.33 -15.01 -8.53
N ASP A 166 -10.99 -13.98 -9.07
CA ASP A 166 -11.33 -13.83 -10.49
C ASP A 166 -10.28 -13.06 -11.30
N LEU A 167 -9.19 -12.60 -10.68
CA LEU A 167 -8.18 -11.76 -11.34
C LEU A 167 -7.60 -12.41 -12.61
N PHE A 168 -7.39 -13.73 -12.59
CA PHE A 168 -6.86 -14.49 -13.72
C PHE A 168 -7.89 -15.47 -14.32
N ALA A 169 -9.19 -15.24 -14.06
CA ALA A 169 -10.23 -16.17 -14.51
C ALA A 169 -10.38 -16.26 -16.04
N ASP A 170 -9.98 -15.20 -16.75
CA ASP A 170 -10.01 -15.15 -18.22
C ASP A 170 -8.78 -15.81 -18.87
N VAL A 171 -7.76 -16.19 -18.10
CA VAL A 171 -6.57 -16.88 -18.60
C VAL A 171 -6.91 -18.34 -18.90
N VAL A 172 -6.74 -18.75 -20.15
CA VAL A 172 -6.95 -20.14 -20.57
C VAL A 172 -5.67 -20.94 -20.38
N GLY A 173 -5.63 -21.80 -19.37
CA GLY A 173 -4.52 -22.72 -19.13
C GLY A 173 -3.64 -22.31 -17.94
N GLU A 174 -2.32 -22.37 -18.12
CA GLU A 174 -1.37 -21.94 -17.10
C GLU A 174 -1.28 -20.41 -17.06
N VAL A 175 -1.17 -19.84 -15.87
CA VAL A 175 -0.87 -18.41 -15.71
C VAL A 175 0.64 -18.23 -15.74
N PHE A 176 1.14 -17.52 -16.75
CA PHE A 176 2.56 -17.23 -16.94
C PHE A 176 2.94 -15.96 -16.18
N ALA A 177 3.92 -16.07 -15.30
CA ALA A 177 4.42 -14.95 -14.52
C ALA A 177 5.91 -14.69 -14.74
N LEU A 178 6.32 -13.44 -14.52
CA LEU A 178 7.71 -13.01 -14.58
C LEU A 178 8.16 -12.40 -13.24
N ASP A 179 9.37 -12.78 -12.80
CA ASP A 179 10.16 -12.02 -11.82
C ASP A 179 11.52 -11.65 -12.45
N PRO A 180 11.69 -10.41 -12.92
CA PRO A 180 12.87 -10.00 -13.69
C PRO A 180 14.06 -9.57 -12.83
N CYS A 181 13.89 -9.54 -11.50
CA CYS A 181 14.90 -9.16 -10.50
C CYS A 181 14.83 -10.11 -9.31
N ALA A 182 14.85 -11.41 -9.63
CA ALA A 182 14.46 -12.47 -8.72
C ALA A 182 15.40 -12.64 -7.53
N GLY A 183 16.64 -12.13 -7.62
CA GLY A 183 17.69 -12.36 -6.64
C GLY A 183 17.85 -13.85 -6.37
N ARG A 184 17.60 -14.25 -5.11
CA ARG A 184 17.64 -15.67 -4.70
C ARG A 184 16.33 -16.43 -4.90
N CYS A 185 15.34 -15.83 -5.57
CA CYS A 185 14.08 -16.46 -5.99
C CYS A 185 13.08 -16.74 -4.86
N HIS A 186 13.16 -15.98 -3.75
CA HIS A 186 12.20 -16.12 -2.64
C HIS A 186 10.76 -15.85 -3.07
N MET A 187 10.58 -14.87 -3.96
CA MET A 187 9.28 -14.52 -4.51
C MET A 187 8.82 -15.56 -5.53
N VAL A 188 9.69 -15.94 -6.47
CA VAL A 188 9.46 -17.00 -7.47
C VAL A 188 8.97 -18.30 -6.84
N ASP A 189 9.64 -18.79 -5.79
CA ASP A 189 9.26 -20.02 -5.11
C ASP A 189 7.83 -19.92 -4.58
N VAL A 190 7.49 -18.79 -3.96
CA VAL A 190 6.15 -18.55 -3.43
C VAL A 190 5.12 -18.48 -4.54
N VAL A 191 5.38 -17.73 -5.61
CA VAL A 191 4.43 -17.56 -6.72
C VAL A 191 4.11 -18.93 -7.35
N ARG A 192 5.09 -19.84 -7.45
CA ARG A 192 4.88 -21.23 -7.88
C ARG A 192 4.04 -22.07 -6.92
N GLU A 193 4.05 -21.78 -5.62
CA GLU A 193 3.17 -22.48 -4.66
C GLU A 193 1.68 -22.30 -5.02
N PHE A 194 1.35 -21.22 -5.74
CA PHE A 194 -0.01 -20.91 -6.18
C PHE A 194 -0.30 -21.35 -7.63
N GLY A 195 0.57 -22.16 -8.24
CA GLY A 195 0.32 -22.79 -9.55
C GLY A 195 0.72 -21.97 -10.78
N PHE A 196 1.40 -20.84 -10.59
CA PHE A 196 1.89 -20.01 -11.69
C PHE A 196 3.14 -20.63 -12.34
N ASN A 197 3.25 -20.49 -13.66
CA ASN A 197 4.46 -20.82 -14.41
C ASN A 197 5.38 -19.60 -14.44
N VAL A 198 6.39 -19.60 -13.57
CA VAL A 198 7.24 -18.41 -13.35
C VAL A 198 8.54 -18.48 -14.16
N THR A 199 8.73 -17.52 -15.05
CA THR A 199 10.04 -17.17 -15.63
C THR A 199 10.76 -16.21 -14.69
N ALA A 200 12.04 -16.45 -14.44
CA ALA A 200 12.83 -15.61 -13.54
C ALA A 200 14.18 -15.26 -14.15
N SER A 201 14.67 -14.07 -13.82
CA SER A 201 16.01 -13.60 -14.15
C SER A 201 16.54 -12.61 -13.12
N ASP A 202 17.84 -12.35 -13.14
CA ASP A 202 18.46 -11.24 -12.41
C ASP A 202 19.69 -10.73 -13.17
N ILE A 203 20.11 -9.48 -12.91
CA ILE A 203 21.35 -8.94 -13.50
C ILE A 203 22.60 -9.58 -12.88
N HIS A 204 22.45 -10.25 -11.74
CA HIS A 204 23.53 -10.95 -11.05
C HIS A 204 23.22 -12.43 -10.84
N ASP A 205 24.23 -13.29 -11.02
CA ASP A 205 24.10 -14.71 -10.70
C ASP A 205 24.09 -14.94 -9.18
N HIS A 206 22.89 -15.20 -8.65
CA HIS A 206 22.66 -15.53 -7.25
C HIS A 206 22.77 -17.04 -6.94
N GLY A 207 23.23 -17.86 -7.90
CA GLY A 207 23.43 -19.30 -7.75
C GLY A 207 22.13 -20.12 -7.81
N MET A 208 21.09 -19.58 -8.45
CA MET A 208 19.77 -20.20 -8.52
C MET A 208 19.48 -20.91 -9.84
N GLY A 209 20.37 -20.79 -10.83
CA GLY A 209 20.23 -21.45 -12.14
C GLY A 209 19.26 -20.77 -13.11
N TYR A 210 18.87 -19.52 -12.85
CA TYR A 210 18.05 -18.71 -13.75
C TYR A 210 18.89 -17.86 -14.71
N ALA A 211 18.23 -17.27 -15.70
CA ALA A 211 18.89 -16.41 -16.68
C ALA A 211 19.55 -15.19 -16.00
N VAL A 212 20.80 -14.91 -16.40
CA VAL A 212 21.53 -13.72 -15.97
C VAL A 212 21.43 -12.67 -17.06
N GLN A 213 20.62 -11.63 -16.84
CA GLN A 213 20.35 -10.59 -17.84
C GLN A 213 19.91 -9.27 -17.18
N ASP A 214 20.22 -8.15 -17.83
CA ASP A 214 19.68 -6.85 -17.44
C ASP A 214 18.24 -6.74 -17.95
N PHE A 215 17.28 -6.67 -17.02
CA PHE A 215 15.86 -6.57 -17.37
C PHE A 215 15.57 -5.41 -18.31
N LEU A 216 16.22 -4.26 -18.19
CA LEU A 216 15.89 -3.09 -19.01
C LEU A 216 16.26 -3.28 -20.48
N THR A 217 17.23 -4.14 -20.78
CA THR A 217 17.70 -4.42 -22.15
C THR A 217 17.33 -5.80 -22.66
N ALA A 218 16.89 -6.71 -21.78
CA ALA A 218 16.44 -8.05 -22.16
C ALA A 218 15.28 -8.04 -23.15
N GLU A 219 15.32 -8.94 -24.12
CA GLU A 219 14.25 -9.16 -25.09
C GLU A 219 13.39 -10.34 -24.64
N TYR A 220 12.07 -10.18 -24.78
CA TYR A 220 11.10 -11.24 -24.55
C TYR A 220 10.34 -11.48 -25.85
N PRO A 221 10.04 -12.74 -26.21
CA PRO A 221 9.22 -13.02 -27.38
C PRO A 221 7.88 -12.32 -27.23
N ALA A 222 7.57 -11.38 -28.11
CA ALA A 222 6.29 -10.72 -28.14
C ALA A 222 5.67 -10.97 -29.51
N ASP A 223 4.50 -11.61 -29.54
CA ASP A 223 3.63 -11.55 -30.70
C ASP A 223 2.83 -10.25 -30.63
N ALA A 224 2.51 -9.66 -31.79
CA ALA A 224 1.91 -8.32 -31.86
C ALA A 224 0.62 -8.17 -31.03
N ASP A 225 -0.11 -9.26 -30.84
CA ASP A 225 -1.42 -9.28 -30.18
C ASP A 225 -1.42 -10.08 -28.86
N VAL A 226 -0.28 -10.63 -28.42
CA VAL A 226 -0.19 -11.50 -27.24
C VAL A 226 0.98 -11.08 -26.35
N LEU A 227 0.66 -10.70 -25.11
CA LEU A 227 1.68 -10.40 -24.11
C LEU A 227 2.39 -11.69 -23.68
N PRO A 228 3.72 -11.65 -23.44
CA PRO A 228 4.47 -12.84 -23.05
C PRO A 228 4.12 -13.38 -21.66
N PHE A 229 3.53 -12.56 -20.79
CA PHE A 229 3.16 -12.93 -19.43
C PHE A 229 1.79 -12.39 -19.07
N ASP A 230 1.09 -13.10 -18.19
CA ASP A 230 -0.15 -12.64 -17.59
C ASP A 230 0.13 -11.68 -16.43
N ALA A 231 1.19 -11.94 -15.67
CA ALA A 231 1.58 -11.13 -14.52
C ALA A 231 3.10 -10.92 -14.36
N VAL A 232 3.49 -9.80 -13.78
CA VAL A 232 4.85 -9.57 -13.26
C VAL A 232 4.77 -9.42 -11.75
N PHE A 233 5.59 -10.16 -11.00
CA PHE A 233 5.79 -9.96 -9.56
C PHE A 233 7.24 -9.57 -9.33
N MET A 234 7.47 -8.39 -8.75
CA MET A 234 8.84 -7.89 -8.60
C MET A 234 9.06 -7.05 -7.33
N ASN A 235 10.33 -7.02 -6.91
CA ASN A 235 10.85 -6.06 -5.95
C ASN A 235 12.07 -5.38 -6.59
N PRO A 236 11.83 -4.38 -7.45
CA PRO A 236 12.86 -3.80 -8.29
C PRO A 236 13.87 -3.01 -7.45
N PRO A 237 15.12 -2.84 -7.96
CA PRO A 237 16.08 -1.96 -7.32
C PRO A 237 15.50 -0.53 -7.25
N PHE A 238 15.40 0.02 -6.03
CA PHE A 238 14.71 1.30 -5.80
C PHE A 238 15.52 2.54 -6.18
N SER A 239 16.85 2.43 -6.33
CA SER A 239 17.75 3.55 -6.57
C SER A 239 19.06 3.13 -7.20
N LEU A 240 19.64 3.98 -8.05
CA LEU A 240 21.09 4.12 -8.20
C LEU A 240 21.48 5.60 -7.96
N ASP A 241 22.74 5.86 -7.57
CA ASP A 241 23.31 7.16 -7.15
C ASP A 241 23.15 8.34 -8.15
N GLU A 242 22.52 8.11 -9.30
CA GLU A 242 22.27 9.05 -10.38
C GLU A 242 20.78 9.42 -10.55
N ASP A 243 19.94 9.09 -9.56
CA ASP A 243 18.57 9.62 -9.39
C ASP A 243 18.63 11.15 -9.21
N ARG A 244 18.79 11.88 -10.33
CA ARG A 244 18.69 13.33 -10.37
C ARG A 244 17.25 13.71 -9.98
N PRO A 245 17.07 14.74 -9.14
CA PRO A 245 15.73 15.24 -8.85
C PRO A 245 14.99 15.54 -10.15
N GLY A 246 13.83 14.89 -10.35
CA GLY A 246 12.99 15.09 -11.54
C GLY A 246 13.21 14.11 -12.70
N GLU A 247 14.03 13.08 -12.54
CA GLU A 247 14.18 12.00 -13.54
C GLU A 247 13.53 10.69 -13.06
N PRO A 248 13.04 9.82 -13.96
CA PRO A 248 12.56 8.48 -13.61
C PRO A 248 13.65 7.62 -12.97
N THR A 249 13.33 7.04 -11.81
CA THR A 249 14.18 6.07 -11.10
C THR A 249 14.24 4.74 -11.86
N ILE A 250 15.13 3.84 -11.45
CA ILE A 250 15.18 2.49 -12.03
C ILE A 250 13.89 1.71 -11.80
N ALA A 251 13.26 1.86 -10.63
CA ALA A 251 11.97 1.26 -10.37
C ALA A 251 10.91 1.75 -11.38
N ASP A 252 10.92 3.03 -11.74
CA ASP A 252 9.98 3.58 -12.74
C ASP A 252 10.21 2.97 -14.12
N LYS A 253 11.48 2.80 -14.52
CA LYS A 253 11.86 2.14 -15.79
C LYS A 253 11.48 0.66 -15.80
N PHE A 254 11.63 -0.02 -14.66
CA PHE A 254 11.18 -1.41 -14.49
C PHE A 254 9.67 -1.53 -14.66
N ILE A 255 8.89 -0.65 -14.03
CA ILE A 255 7.43 -0.66 -14.14
C ILE A 255 7.00 -0.39 -15.58
N ALA A 256 7.56 0.65 -16.20
CA ALA A 256 7.25 0.99 -17.60
C ALA A 256 7.51 -0.19 -18.54
N LYS A 257 8.65 -0.89 -18.39
CA LYS A 257 8.94 -2.09 -19.18
C LYS A 257 8.02 -3.27 -18.82
N ALA A 258 7.71 -3.49 -17.55
CA ALA A 258 6.82 -4.58 -17.15
C ALA A 258 5.41 -4.41 -17.73
N LEU A 259 4.90 -3.18 -17.83
CA LEU A 259 3.60 -2.88 -18.46
C LEU A 259 3.58 -3.18 -19.97
N THR A 260 4.74 -3.25 -20.63
CA THR A 260 4.80 -3.71 -22.03
C THR A 260 4.71 -5.24 -22.15
N LEU A 261 4.93 -5.97 -21.05
CA LEU A 261 5.09 -7.43 -21.03
C LEU A 261 3.93 -8.18 -20.36
N ALA A 262 3.13 -7.52 -19.53
CA ALA A 262 1.98 -8.11 -18.85
C ALA A 262 0.87 -7.10 -18.62
N ASN A 263 -0.35 -7.60 -18.40
CA ASN A 263 -1.49 -6.78 -18.00
C ASN A 263 -1.40 -6.39 -16.52
N ASP A 264 -0.97 -7.31 -15.66
CA ASP A 264 -0.93 -7.13 -14.21
C ASP A 264 0.52 -7.07 -13.69
N VAL A 265 0.91 -5.93 -13.12
CA VAL A 265 2.27 -5.70 -12.62
C VAL A 265 2.23 -5.41 -11.12
N PHE A 266 2.76 -6.35 -10.32
CA PHE A 266 2.83 -6.28 -8.87
C PHE A 266 4.23 -5.88 -8.41
N VAL A 267 4.32 -4.74 -7.75
CA VAL A 267 5.57 -4.15 -7.30
C VAL A 267 5.58 -4.08 -5.78
N PHE A 268 6.52 -4.76 -5.14
CA PHE A 268 6.78 -4.57 -3.72
C PHE A 268 7.54 -3.27 -3.53
N GLY A 269 7.08 -2.39 -2.64
CA GLY A 269 7.66 -1.06 -2.47
C GLY A 269 7.48 -0.47 -1.09
N ARG A 270 8.27 0.55 -0.76
CA ARG A 270 8.05 1.36 0.46
C ARG A 270 6.79 2.20 0.28
N LEU A 271 6.05 2.52 1.35
CA LEU A 271 4.90 3.43 1.24
C LEU A 271 5.26 4.80 0.64
N ALA A 272 6.45 5.31 0.92
CA ALA A 272 6.98 6.54 0.34
C ALA A 272 7.22 6.45 -1.19
N PHE A 273 7.02 5.29 -1.82
CA PHE A 273 7.08 5.14 -3.27
C PHE A 273 6.03 6.01 -3.98
N LEU A 274 4.89 6.29 -3.34
CA LEU A 274 3.80 7.11 -3.88
C LEU A 274 4.11 8.62 -3.95
N THR A 275 5.05 9.10 -3.14
CA THR A 275 5.13 10.54 -2.83
C THR A 275 5.81 11.39 -3.89
N PRO A 276 6.79 10.92 -4.69
CA PRO A 276 7.43 11.78 -5.69
C PRO A 276 6.45 12.23 -6.77
N ALA A 277 6.41 13.54 -7.04
CA ALA A 277 5.48 14.15 -8.01
C ALA A 277 5.59 13.56 -9.42
N ILE A 278 6.79 13.12 -9.83
CA ILE A 278 7.03 12.51 -11.14
C ILE A 278 6.24 11.22 -11.37
N ARG A 279 5.82 10.53 -10.30
CA ARG A 279 5.01 9.31 -10.40
C ARG A 279 3.52 9.59 -10.51
N TYR A 280 3.07 10.84 -10.44
CA TYR A 280 1.64 11.14 -10.46
C TYR A 280 0.94 10.53 -11.68
N GLU A 281 1.51 10.66 -12.87
CA GLU A 281 0.94 10.10 -14.10
C GLU A 281 0.94 8.58 -14.07
N LEU A 282 2.07 7.95 -13.72
CA LEU A 282 2.15 6.49 -13.55
C LEU A 282 1.08 5.97 -12.57
N MET A 283 0.88 6.65 -11.45
CA MET A 283 -0.11 6.24 -10.44
C MET A 283 -1.54 6.49 -10.94
N ARG A 284 -1.81 7.67 -11.51
CA ARG A 284 -3.13 8.03 -12.03
C ARG A 284 -3.58 7.11 -13.17
N ASP A 285 -2.65 6.76 -14.05
CA ASP A 285 -2.97 6.08 -15.32
C ASP A 285 -2.92 4.56 -15.21
N HIS A 286 -2.16 4.01 -14.24
CA HIS A 286 -1.95 2.57 -14.16
C HIS A 286 -2.23 1.95 -12.78
N LEU A 287 -2.27 2.71 -11.67
CA LEU A 287 -2.44 2.09 -10.35
C LEU A 287 -3.89 1.60 -10.17
N GLU A 288 -4.06 0.29 -10.03
CA GLU A 288 -5.35 -0.35 -9.76
C GLU A 288 -5.61 -0.47 -8.26
N ALA A 289 -4.60 -0.94 -7.53
CA ALA A 289 -4.73 -1.20 -6.10
C ALA A 289 -3.39 -1.11 -5.36
N MET A 290 -3.47 -0.84 -4.06
CA MET A 290 -2.36 -0.97 -3.13
C MET A 290 -2.73 -1.87 -1.96
N TYR A 291 -1.83 -2.79 -1.61
CA TYR A 291 -1.99 -3.74 -0.52
C TYR A 291 -1.03 -3.36 0.60
N VAL A 292 -1.56 -2.66 1.60
CA VAL A 292 -0.78 -2.02 2.67
C VAL A 292 -0.66 -2.96 3.87
N PHE A 293 0.57 -3.26 4.29
CA PHE A 293 0.80 -4.07 5.47
C PHE A 293 0.49 -3.30 6.75
N CYS A 294 -0.47 -3.79 7.55
CA CYS A 294 -0.73 -3.32 8.92
C CYS A 294 0.19 -4.00 9.96
N GLU A 295 1.34 -4.51 9.52
CA GLU A 295 2.46 -4.95 10.35
C GLU A 295 3.78 -4.75 9.60
N ARG A 296 4.89 -4.65 10.31
CA ARG A 296 6.18 -4.30 9.70
C ARG A 296 6.77 -5.49 8.92
N VAL A 297 7.01 -5.29 7.62
CA VAL A 297 7.77 -6.23 6.80
C VAL A 297 9.28 -6.05 7.04
N PRO A 298 10.00 -7.05 7.56
CA PRO A 298 11.42 -6.93 7.87
C PRO A 298 12.28 -7.06 6.61
N ILE A 299 12.68 -5.92 6.05
CA ILE A 299 13.59 -5.85 4.89
C ILE A 299 15.02 -5.57 5.35
N ALA A 300 15.98 -6.36 4.86
CA ALA A 300 17.39 -6.18 5.14
C ALA A 300 18.23 -6.44 3.89
N LEU A 301 19.36 -5.74 3.79
CA LEU A 301 20.30 -5.90 2.69
C LEU A 301 20.83 -7.33 2.67
N GLY A 302 20.65 -8.00 1.53
CA GLY A 302 21.28 -9.27 1.20
C GLY A 302 20.72 -10.52 1.88
N ARG A 303 19.64 -10.43 2.67
CA ARG A 303 19.14 -11.57 3.44
C ARG A 303 17.71 -11.37 3.93
N ILE A 304 17.01 -12.50 4.17
CA ILE A 304 15.78 -12.52 4.94
C ILE A 304 16.08 -12.16 6.40
N SER A 305 15.37 -11.18 6.95
CA SER A 305 15.51 -10.72 8.34
C SER A 305 14.28 -11.05 9.15
N LYS A 306 14.47 -11.45 10.41
CA LYS A 306 13.38 -11.57 11.38
C LYS A 306 13.12 -10.24 12.13
N LYS A 307 14.06 -9.29 12.06
CA LYS A 307 14.01 -7.99 12.73
C LYS A 307 13.49 -6.93 11.76
N SER A 308 12.40 -6.27 12.14
CA SER A 308 11.80 -5.17 11.37
C SER A 308 12.56 -3.87 11.55
N GLY A 309 12.65 -3.09 10.48
CA GLY A 309 13.08 -1.69 10.51
C GLY A 309 11.87 -0.74 10.68
N ALA A 310 12.14 0.57 10.64
CA ALA A 310 11.12 1.61 10.74
C ALA A 310 10.49 2.01 9.39
N THR A 311 10.74 1.23 8.33
CA THR A 311 10.19 1.48 6.99
C THR A 311 8.91 0.69 6.79
N ASP A 312 7.88 1.35 6.26
CA ASP A 312 6.60 0.75 5.90
C ASP A 312 6.60 0.36 4.42
N TYR A 313 5.92 -0.74 4.12
CA TYR A 313 5.89 -1.33 2.78
C TYR A 313 4.45 -1.64 2.36
N ALA A 314 4.25 -1.74 1.05
CA ALA A 314 3.03 -2.19 0.40
C ALA A 314 3.38 -2.94 -0.88
N TRP A 315 2.39 -3.67 -1.40
CA TRP A 315 2.39 -4.05 -2.82
C TRP A 315 1.58 -3.02 -3.61
N TYR A 316 2.06 -2.68 -4.80
CA TYR A 316 1.38 -1.85 -5.78
C TYR A 316 1.01 -2.72 -6.96
N HIS A 317 -0.27 -2.72 -7.32
CA HIS A 317 -0.78 -3.41 -8.50
C HIS A 317 -1.06 -2.36 -9.57
N PHE A 318 -0.24 -2.41 -10.62
CA PHE A 318 -0.42 -1.61 -11.82
C PHE A 318 -1.08 -2.46 -12.91
N LYS A 319 -2.05 -1.88 -13.60
CA LYS A 319 -2.64 -2.44 -14.82
C LYS A 319 -2.14 -1.70 -16.05
N ARG A 320 -1.85 -2.45 -17.11
CA ARG A 320 -1.49 -1.87 -18.43
C ARG A 320 -2.57 -0.92 -18.92
N ASP A 321 -3.82 -1.40 -18.93
CA ASP A 321 -5.00 -0.67 -19.38
C ASP A 321 -5.96 -0.45 -18.19
N ALA A 322 -5.52 0.31 -17.18
CA ALA A 322 -6.37 0.65 -16.04
C ALA A 322 -7.49 1.62 -16.46
N ASP A 323 -8.64 1.58 -15.77
CA ASP A 323 -9.67 2.62 -15.92
C ASP A 323 -9.21 3.88 -15.19
N PRO A 324 -8.86 4.98 -15.89
CA PRO A 324 -8.34 6.20 -15.27
C PRO A 324 -9.36 6.92 -14.37
N LEU A 325 -10.64 6.53 -14.44
CA LEU A 325 -11.72 7.07 -13.60
C LEU A 325 -11.97 6.23 -12.33
N SER A 326 -11.37 5.05 -12.25
CA SER A 326 -11.39 4.23 -11.03
C SER A 326 -10.38 4.82 -10.03
N HIS A 327 -10.80 4.99 -8.77
CA HIS A 327 -9.86 5.38 -7.72
C HIS A 327 -9.13 4.11 -7.26
N PRO A 328 -7.79 4.12 -7.13
CA PRO A 328 -7.05 2.93 -6.74
C PRO A 328 -7.52 2.42 -5.38
N ALA A 329 -7.85 1.13 -5.30
CA ALA A 329 -8.29 0.52 -4.06
C ALA A 329 -7.14 0.49 -3.05
N THR A 330 -7.41 0.88 -1.79
CA THR A 330 -6.47 0.65 -0.68
C THR A 330 -6.94 -0.54 0.14
N ILE A 331 -6.21 -1.64 0.05
CA ILE A 331 -6.53 -2.90 0.68
C ILE A 331 -5.56 -3.12 1.85
N LEU A 332 -6.09 -3.40 3.04
CA LEU A 332 -5.28 -3.59 4.24
C LEU A 332 -4.94 -5.07 4.42
N ILE A 333 -3.65 -5.39 4.51
CA ILE A 333 -3.18 -6.69 4.95
C ILE A 333 -3.11 -6.66 6.49
N PRO A 334 -3.96 -7.43 7.20
CA PRO A 334 -4.13 -7.30 8.64
C PRO A 334 -2.90 -7.79 9.44
N PRO A 335 -2.72 -7.34 10.70
CA PRO A 335 -1.66 -7.82 11.55
C PRO A 335 -1.78 -9.33 11.85
N GLY A 336 -0.65 -9.97 12.18
CA GLY A 336 -0.57 -11.42 12.42
C GLY A 336 -0.52 -12.25 11.13
N THR A 337 -0.48 -11.61 9.96
CA THR A 337 -0.27 -12.24 8.66
C THR A 337 1.11 -12.86 8.55
N ARG A 338 2.15 -12.22 9.09
CA ARG A 338 3.49 -12.81 9.16
C ARG A 338 3.48 -14.16 9.88
N ASP A 339 2.85 -14.21 11.05
CA ASP A 339 2.80 -15.43 11.85
C ASP A 339 1.99 -16.53 11.15
N ARG A 340 0.88 -16.17 10.48
CA ARG A 340 0.05 -17.11 9.73
C ARG A 340 0.72 -17.67 8.47
N LEU A 341 1.53 -16.85 7.78
CA LEU A 341 2.02 -17.17 6.44
C LEU A 341 3.52 -17.50 6.35
N THR A 342 4.27 -17.34 7.45
CA THR A 342 5.66 -17.82 7.51
C THR A 342 5.67 -19.34 7.57
N ARG A 343 6.47 -19.98 6.71
CA ARG A 343 6.64 -21.43 6.64
C ARG A 343 8.07 -21.84 7.02
N HIS A 344 8.22 -23.12 7.35
CA HIS A 344 9.54 -23.71 7.56
C HIS A 344 10.37 -23.62 6.26
N GLY A 345 11.61 -23.15 6.35
CA GLY A 345 12.51 -22.98 5.20
C GLY A 345 12.49 -21.59 4.57
N ASP A 346 11.58 -20.69 4.98
CA ASP A 346 11.51 -19.31 4.47
C ASP A 346 12.75 -18.47 4.79
N ASP A 347 13.61 -18.90 5.72
CA ASP A 347 14.82 -18.19 6.14
C ASP A 347 16.10 -18.65 5.41
N ARG A 348 15.96 -19.31 4.26
CA ARG A 348 17.11 -19.65 3.40
C ARG A 348 17.94 -18.38 3.13
N SER A 349 19.22 -18.43 3.51
CA SER A 349 20.12 -17.28 3.52
C SER A 349 20.84 -17.14 2.21
#